data_AF-A0AAU3HNK6-F1
#
_entry.id   AF-A0AAU3HNK6-F1
#
_cell.length_a   1.000
_cell.length_b   1.000
_cell.length_c   1.000
_cell.angle_alpha   90.00
_cell.angle_beta   90.00
_cell.angle_gamma   90.00
#
_symmetry.space_group_name_H-M   'P 1'
#
loop_
_entity.id
_entity.type
_entity.pdbx_description
1 polymer ?
#
loop_
_entity_poly.entity_id
_entity_poly.type
_entity_poly.pdbx_seq_one_letter_code
_entity_poly.pdbx_strand_id
1 'polypeptide(L)'
;MTAPTAGGRAAPLTWRVARLVERRVETATAQTLVLDVPGWPGHLPGQHVDLRLTAADGYQAARSYSLAGPARDGRIEVTVQRVTDGEVSPYLVDTYAEGDPVEVRGPVGGWFVWRTDGAAPVLLVAGGSGVVPLMAMIRARRAAGSRTPFRLIYSVRTADDVIYADELRRRARDDQGLDVAYVYTRRAPEGWRGEPHRIGLADVNSHGWPPALEPLCYVCGPTGFVETVADLLVGLGHPTRRVRTERFGPTG
;
A
#
# COMPACT_ATOMS: atom_id res chain seq x y z
N MET A 1 -12.85 37.60 -7.86
CA MET A 1 -12.23 36.47 -7.14
C MET A 1 -13.25 35.33 -7.14
N THR A 2 -13.27 34.55 -8.23
CA THR A 2 -14.28 33.53 -8.50
C THR A 2 -13.86 32.21 -7.87
N ALA A 3 -14.72 31.65 -7.02
CA ALA A 3 -14.57 30.33 -6.43
C ALA A 3 -14.57 29.24 -7.53
N PRO A 4 -13.84 28.13 -7.38
CA PRO A 4 -13.92 27.03 -8.32
C PRO A 4 -15.23 26.26 -8.11
N THR A 5 -15.98 26.12 -9.19
CA THR A 5 -17.19 25.31 -9.30
C THR A 5 -16.86 23.82 -9.15
N ALA A 6 -17.48 23.16 -8.18
CA ALA A 6 -17.52 21.70 -8.09
C ALA A 6 -18.47 21.14 -9.18
N GLY A 7 -18.04 20.09 -9.89
CA GLY A 7 -18.93 19.35 -10.80
C GLY A 7 -18.34 18.92 -12.15
N GLY A 8 -17.02 18.70 -12.26
CA GLY A 8 -16.45 18.02 -13.42
C GLY A 8 -16.74 16.52 -13.35
N ARG A 9 -17.58 16.00 -14.25
CA ARG A 9 -17.77 14.55 -14.43
C ARG A 9 -16.40 13.94 -14.75
N ALA A 10 -15.88 13.07 -13.89
CA ALA A 10 -14.58 12.44 -14.09
C ALA A 10 -14.56 11.80 -15.49
N ALA A 11 -13.53 12.11 -16.28
CA ALA A 11 -13.35 11.51 -17.59
C ALA A 11 -13.36 9.98 -17.46
N PRO A 12 -13.95 9.24 -18.41
CA PRO A 12 -13.97 7.78 -18.35
C PRO A 12 -12.55 7.24 -18.27
N LEU A 13 -12.33 6.26 -17.38
CA LEU A 13 -11.04 5.61 -17.22
C LEU A 13 -10.70 4.84 -18.50
N THR A 14 -9.62 5.25 -19.17
CA THR A 14 -9.09 4.60 -20.36
C THR A 14 -7.90 3.71 -20.03
N TRP A 15 -7.74 2.62 -20.78
CA TRP A 15 -6.53 1.83 -20.79
C TRP A 15 -5.43 2.61 -21.51
N ARG A 16 -4.23 2.65 -20.91
CA ARG A 16 -3.02 3.26 -21.46
C ARG A 16 -1.95 2.20 -21.58
N VAL A 17 -1.17 2.23 -22.66
CA VAL A 17 0.02 1.38 -22.75
C VAL A 17 1.11 2.02 -21.90
N ALA A 18 1.61 1.24 -20.94
CA ALA A 18 2.78 1.55 -20.14
C ALA A 18 3.94 0.64 -20.52
N ARG A 19 5.15 1.05 -20.17
CA ARG A 19 6.35 0.20 -20.31
C ARG A 19 7.06 0.06 -18.98
N LEU A 20 7.55 -1.14 -18.69
CA LEU A 20 8.45 -1.35 -17.56
C LEU A 20 9.78 -0.66 -17.86
N VAL A 21 10.23 0.21 -16.95
CA VAL A 21 11.52 0.91 -17.10
C VAL A 21 12.52 0.55 -16.02
N GLU A 22 12.06 -0.02 -14.91
CA GLU A 22 12.94 -0.47 -13.83
C GLU A 22 12.22 -1.53 -12.98
N ARG A 23 12.98 -2.50 -12.49
CA ARG A 23 12.53 -3.46 -11.49
C ARG A 23 13.41 -3.40 -10.25
N ARG A 24 12.79 -3.52 -9.07
CA ARG A 24 13.49 -3.59 -7.78
C ARG A 24 13.02 -4.81 -7.01
N VAL A 25 13.97 -5.62 -6.56
CA VAL A 25 13.69 -6.76 -5.68
C VAL A 25 13.40 -6.24 -4.28
N GLU A 26 12.22 -6.53 -3.74
CA GLU A 26 11.85 -6.15 -2.36
C GLU A 26 12.01 -7.32 -1.40
N THR A 27 11.61 -8.52 -1.82
CA THR A 27 11.81 -9.78 -1.10
C THR A 27 11.98 -10.92 -2.11
N ALA A 28 12.23 -12.14 -1.64
CA ALA A 28 12.22 -13.33 -2.49
C ALA A 28 10.89 -13.57 -3.23
N THR A 29 9.80 -12.93 -2.80
CA THR A 29 8.47 -13.09 -3.41
C THR A 29 7.87 -11.79 -3.92
N ALA A 30 8.54 -10.64 -3.76
CA ALA A 30 7.96 -9.34 -4.11
C ALA A 30 8.94 -8.47 -4.92
N GLN A 31 8.38 -7.80 -5.93
CA GLN A 31 9.11 -6.91 -6.84
C GLN A 31 8.35 -5.59 -6.97
N THR A 32 9.06 -4.47 -6.90
CA THR A 32 8.55 -3.17 -7.31
C THR A 32 8.83 -2.98 -8.80
N LEU A 33 7.78 -2.67 -9.56
CA LEU A 33 7.81 -2.40 -10.99
C LEU A 33 7.59 -0.90 -11.19
N VAL A 34 8.53 -0.24 -11.86
CA VAL A 34 8.41 1.16 -12.26
C VAL A 34 7.92 1.21 -13.69
N LEU A 35 6.74 1.76 -13.89
CA LEU A 35 6.09 1.83 -15.19
C LEU A 35 6.12 3.27 -15.69
N ASP A 36 6.66 3.48 -16.89
CA ASP A 36 6.47 4.73 -17.63
C ASP A 36 5.08 4.72 -18.27
N VAL A 37 4.24 5.69 -17.92
CA VAL A 37 2.85 5.77 -18.36
C VAL A 37 2.61 7.14 -19.01
N PRO A 38 2.85 7.26 -20.33
CA PRO A 38 2.64 8.51 -21.04
C PRO A 38 1.22 9.08 -20.81
N GLY A 39 1.15 10.35 -20.41
CA GLY A 39 -0.11 11.02 -20.10
C GLY A 39 -0.79 10.55 -18.81
N TRP A 40 -0.02 10.04 -17.83
CA TRP A 40 -0.56 9.70 -16.51
C TRP A 40 -1.20 10.94 -15.84
N PRO A 41 -2.47 10.87 -15.41
CA PRO A 41 -3.19 12.03 -14.88
C PRO A 41 -2.80 12.41 -13.43
N GLY A 42 -1.86 11.69 -12.82
CA GLY A 42 -1.58 11.78 -11.38
C GLY A 42 -2.50 10.88 -10.56
N HIS A 43 -2.25 10.78 -9.25
CA HIS A 43 -3.03 9.96 -8.32
C HIS A 43 -2.82 10.41 -6.86
N LEU A 44 -3.64 9.90 -5.95
CA LEU A 44 -3.54 10.10 -4.51
C LEU A 44 -2.93 8.87 -3.81
N PRO A 45 -2.21 9.05 -2.68
CA PRO A 45 -1.64 7.93 -1.95
C PRO A 45 -2.75 7.06 -1.35
N GLY A 46 -2.73 5.77 -1.70
CA GLY A 46 -3.76 4.79 -1.34
C GLY A 46 -4.70 4.41 -2.51
N GLN A 47 -4.59 5.05 -3.67
CA GLN A 47 -5.23 4.57 -4.89
C GLN A 47 -4.47 3.38 -5.51
N HIS A 48 -5.15 2.68 -6.41
CA HIS A 48 -4.60 1.55 -7.15
C HIS A 48 -4.79 1.73 -8.67
N VAL A 49 -4.19 0.82 -9.44
CA VAL A 49 -4.38 0.68 -10.88
C VAL A 49 -4.75 -0.75 -11.22
N ASP A 50 -5.47 -0.95 -12.31
CA ASP A 50 -5.59 -2.27 -12.92
C ASP A 50 -4.48 -2.44 -13.95
N LEU A 51 -3.75 -3.55 -13.86
CA LEU A 51 -2.84 -3.99 -14.90
C LEU A 51 -3.50 -5.10 -15.69
N ARG A 52 -3.52 -4.98 -17.01
CA ARG A 52 -4.02 -6.01 -17.92
C ARG A 52 -2.88 -6.55 -18.78
N LEU A 53 -2.76 -7.87 -18.74
CA LEU A 53 -1.90 -8.66 -19.61
C LEU A 53 -2.76 -9.27 -20.72
N THR A 54 -2.24 -9.27 -21.94
CA THR A 54 -2.84 -9.93 -23.09
C THR A 54 -1.86 -10.97 -23.61
N ALA A 55 -2.25 -12.24 -23.60
CA ALA A 55 -1.47 -13.34 -24.15
C ALA A 55 -1.49 -13.33 -25.69
N ALA A 56 -0.59 -14.09 -26.32
CA ALA A 56 -0.47 -14.13 -27.78
C ALA A 56 -1.72 -14.69 -28.49
N ASP A 57 -2.51 -15.52 -27.80
CA ASP A 57 -3.80 -16.05 -28.26
C ASP A 57 -4.98 -15.09 -28.03
N GLY A 58 -4.71 -13.90 -27.48
CA GLY A 58 -5.70 -12.86 -27.19
C GLY A 58 -6.37 -13.00 -25.82
N TYR A 59 -6.02 -14.00 -25.01
CA TYR A 59 -6.55 -14.11 -23.65
C TYR A 59 -6.10 -12.93 -22.79
N GLN A 60 -7.02 -12.35 -22.01
CA GLN A 60 -6.74 -11.19 -21.16
C GLN A 60 -7.01 -11.47 -19.69
N ALA A 61 -6.03 -11.16 -18.85
CA ALA A 61 -6.17 -11.16 -17.40
C ALA A 61 -5.86 -9.77 -16.85
N ALA A 62 -6.73 -9.25 -15.99
CA ALA A 62 -6.53 -7.98 -15.30
C ALA A 62 -6.54 -8.18 -13.77
N ARG A 63 -5.62 -7.52 -13.07
CA ARG A 63 -5.58 -7.50 -11.60
C ARG A 63 -5.25 -6.11 -11.09
N SER A 64 -5.80 -5.77 -9.93
CA SER A 64 -5.59 -4.48 -9.28
C SER A 64 -4.32 -4.50 -8.42
N TYR A 65 -3.50 -3.47 -8.54
CA TYR A 65 -2.29 -3.27 -7.78
C TYR A 65 -2.26 -1.87 -7.17
N SER A 66 -2.02 -1.80 -5.86
CA SER A 66 -1.83 -0.52 -5.19
C SER A 66 -0.63 0.23 -5.75
N LEU A 67 -0.80 1.55 -5.90
CA LEU A 67 0.31 2.43 -6.21
C LEU A 67 1.21 2.52 -4.98
N ALA A 68 2.51 2.35 -5.17
CA ALA A 68 3.50 2.26 -4.10
C ALA A 68 4.02 3.62 -3.64
N GLY A 69 3.79 4.70 -4.38
CA GLY A 69 4.30 6.03 -4.07
C GLY A 69 3.77 7.08 -5.03
N PRO A 70 4.05 8.38 -4.74
CA PRO A 70 3.69 9.47 -5.64
C PRO A 70 4.27 9.27 -7.05
N ALA A 71 3.51 9.66 -8.08
CA ALA A 71 4.02 9.69 -9.44
C ALA A 71 5.23 10.65 -9.55
N ARG A 72 6.21 10.28 -10.37
CA ARG A 72 7.39 11.10 -10.68
C ARG A 72 7.66 11.05 -12.17
N ASP A 73 7.66 12.21 -12.81
CA ASP A 73 7.99 12.36 -14.23
C ASP A 73 7.22 11.39 -15.16
N GLY A 74 5.90 11.25 -14.93
CA GLY A 74 5.03 10.35 -15.70
C GLY A 74 5.13 8.87 -15.33
N ARG A 75 5.98 8.50 -14.36
CA ARG A 75 6.15 7.13 -13.89
C ARG A 75 5.32 6.83 -12.66
N ILE A 76 4.83 5.61 -12.58
CA ILE A 76 4.16 5.05 -11.42
C ILE A 76 4.92 3.82 -10.92
N GLU A 77 4.77 3.51 -9.64
CA GLU A 77 5.33 2.31 -9.03
C GLU A 77 4.20 1.42 -8.52
N VAL A 78 4.28 0.13 -8.80
CA VAL A 78 3.44 -0.91 -8.20
C VAL A 78 4.33 -1.99 -7.63
N THR A 79 3.94 -2.58 -6.52
CA THR A 79 4.70 -3.69 -5.93
C THR A 79 3.86 -4.94 -5.93
N VAL A 80 4.37 -5.93 -6.64
CA VAL A 80 3.70 -7.20 -6.91
C VAL A 80 4.34 -8.24 -6.02
N GLN A 81 3.52 -8.87 -5.18
CA GLN A 81 3.91 -10.10 -4.48
C GLN A 81 3.39 -11.30 -5.26
N ARG A 82 4.27 -12.27 -5.53
CA ARG A 82 3.96 -13.53 -6.20
C ARG A 82 3.01 -14.35 -5.34
N VAL A 83 1.91 -14.76 -5.96
CA VAL A 83 0.96 -15.76 -5.47
C VAL A 83 1.21 -17.02 -6.28
N THR A 84 1.58 -18.12 -5.61
CA THR A 84 2.01 -19.38 -6.26
C THR A 84 1.03 -19.87 -7.32
N ASP A 85 -0.26 -19.84 -7.01
CA ASP A 85 -1.34 -20.32 -7.89
C ASP A 85 -2.05 -19.18 -8.64
N GLY A 86 -1.42 -17.99 -8.69
CA GLY A 86 -1.98 -16.83 -9.38
C GLY A 86 -1.60 -16.81 -10.86
N GLU A 87 -2.50 -16.33 -11.71
CA GLU A 87 -2.24 -16.24 -13.15
C GLU A 87 -1.32 -15.05 -13.53
N VAL A 88 -1.53 -13.89 -12.91
CA VAL A 88 -0.87 -12.63 -13.29
C VAL A 88 0.44 -12.39 -12.51
N SER A 89 0.43 -12.64 -11.21
CA SER A 89 1.57 -12.27 -10.34
C SER A 89 2.87 -13.04 -10.62
N PRO A 90 2.86 -14.36 -10.96
CA PRO A 90 4.10 -15.04 -11.33
C PRO A 90 4.69 -14.49 -12.62
N TYR A 91 3.86 -14.18 -13.63
CA TYR A 91 4.36 -13.55 -14.85
C TYR A 91 5.02 -12.20 -14.57
N LEU A 92 4.35 -11.33 -13.80
CA LEU A 92 4.89 -10.01 -13.44
C LEU A 92 6.17 -10.10 -12.60
N VAL A 93 6.31 -11.12 -11.74
CA VAL A 93 7.48 -11.27 -10.86
C VAL A 93 8.62 -12.02 -11.54
N ASP A 94 8.34 -13.06 -12.32
CA ASP A 94 9.36 -14.00 -12.80
C ASP A 94 9.73 -13.76 -14.29
N THR A 95 8.82 -13.23 -15.11
CA THR A 95 8.99 -13.18 -16.58
C THR A 95 9.04 -11.76 -17.16
N TYR A 96 8.20 -10.84 -16.67
CA TYR A 96 8.03 -9.50 -17.23
C TYR A 96 9.34 -8.69 -17.21
N ALA A 97 9.82 -8.22 -18.36
CA ALA A 97 11.14 -7.60 -18.48
C ALA A 97 11.08 -6.09 -18.77
N GLU A 98 12.20 -5.39 -18.52
CA GLU A 98 12.30 -3.97 -18.88
C GLU A 98 12.10 -3.78 -20.39
N GLY A 99 11.33 -2.77 -20.75
CA GLY A 99 10.87 -2.51 -22.13
C GLY A 99 9.52 -3.13 -22.46
N ASP A 100 9.09 -4.18 -21.75
CA ASP A 100 7.85 -4.89 -22.05
C ASP A 100 6.61 -4.01 -21.80
N PRO A 101 5.61 -4.06 -22.70
CA PRO A 101 4.38 -3.30 -22.54
C PRO A 101 3.42 -3.96 -21.57
N VAL A 102 2.64 -3.15 -20.86
CA VAL A 102 1.46 -3.58 -20.09
C VAL A 102 0.36 -2.53 -20.23
N GLU A 103 -0.90 -2.94 -20.21
CA GLU A 103 -2.01 -1.99 -20.21
C GLU A 103 -2.37 -1.60 -18.77
N VAL A 104 -2.47 -0.29 -18.53
CA VAL A 104 -2.76 0.28 -17.21
C VAL A 104 -4.07 1.06 -17.28
N ARG A 105 -4.97 0.80 -16.33
CA ARG A 105 -6.18 1.61 -16.10
C ARG A 105 -6.18 2.18 -14.70
N GLY A 106 -6.38 3.50 -14.60
CA GLY A 106 -6.49 4.18 -13.32
C GLY A 106 -6.21 5.68 -13.40
N PRO A 107 -6.02 6.35 -12.25
CA PRO A 107 -6.11 5.74 -10.91
C PRO A 107 -7.54 5.34 -10.53
N VAL A 108 -7.68 4.31 -9.70
CA VAL A 108 -8.95 3.81 -9.16
C VAL A 108 -8.95 3.95 -7.64
N GLY A 109 -10.13 4.14 -7.07
CA GLY A 109 -10.34 4.29 -5.63
C GLY A 109 -10.53 5.75 -5.20
N GLY A 110 -10.76 5.96 -3.91
CA GLY A 110 -11.05 7.27 -3.33
C GLY A 110 -11.40 7.23 -1.84
N TRP A 111 -11.89 6.09 -1.36
CA TRP A 111 -12.13 5.85 0.07
C TRP A 111 -10.83 5.73 0.87
N PHE A 112 -9.89 4.91 0.39
CA PHE A 112 -8.65 4.58 1.08
C PHE A 112 -7.50 5.57 0.80
N VAL A 113 -7.80 6.86 0.59
CA VAL A 113 -6.78 7.87 0.24
C VAL A 113 -6.40 8.72 1.44
N TRP A 114 -5.11 8.99 1.60
CA TRP A 114 -4.64 10.01 2.55
C TRP A 114 -4.45 11.36 1.85
N ARG A 115 -4.75 12.44 2.58
CA ARG A 115 -4.58 13.83 2.11
C ARG A 115 -3.71 14.58 3.11
N THR A 116 -2.83 15.43 2.59
CA THR A 116 -1.79 16.14 3.35
C THR A 116 -2.30 17.32 4.17
N ASP A 117 -3.56 17.70 3.99
CA ASP A 117 -4.24 18.82 4.65
C ASP A 117 -4.77 18.50 6.06
N GLY A 118 -4.76 17.22 6.46
CA GLY A 118 -5.19 16.78 7.78
C GLY A 118 -4.12 16.91 8.88
N ALA A 119 -4.50 17.49 10.01
CA ALA A 119 -3.65 17.57 11.22
C ALA A 119 -3.74 16.33 12.13
N ALA A 120 -4.74 15.47 11.93
CA ALA A 120 -4.95 14.31 12.79
C ALA A 120 -3.81 13.28 12.65
N PRO A 121 -3.35 12.64 13.74
CA PRO A 121 -2.41 11.53 13.67
C PRO A 121 -2.94 10.42 12.76
N VAL A 122 -2.04 9.66 12.16
CA VAL A 122 -2.38 8.56 11.25
C VAL A 122 -1.86 7.26 11.83
N LEU A 123 -2.71 6.25 11.85
CA LEU A 123 -2.36 4.87 12.14
C LEU A 123 -2.46 4.06 10.84
N LEU A 124 -1.37 3.41 10.46
CA LEU A 124 -1.28 2.52 9.31
C LEU A 124 -1.12 1.09 9.86
N VAL A 125 -1.96 0.16 9.44
CA VAL A 125 -1.90 -1.24 9.89
C VAL A 125 -1.86 -2.16 8.68
N ALA A 126 -0.72 -2.82 8.49
CA ALA A 126 -0.38 -3.56 7.28
C ALA A 126 -0.31 -5.06 7.56
N GLY A 127 -0.91 -5.88 6.69
CA GLY A 127 -0.71 -7.33 6.64
C GLY A 127 -0.03 -7.72 5.32
N GLY A 128 1.20 -8.22 5.37
CA GLY A 128 1.95 -8.65 4.18
C GLY A 128 2.08 -7.55 3.11
N SER A 129 1.67 -7.82 1.87
CA SER A 129 1.66 -6.84 0.77
C SER A 129 0.69 -5.67 0.97
N GLY A 130 -0.18 -5.72 1.99
CA GLY A 130 -0.99 -4.58 2.45
C GLY A 130 -0.18 -3.34 2.81
N VAL A 131 1.14 -3.45 3.00
CA VAL A 131 2.02 -2.31 3.21
C VAL A 131 2.14 -1.38 1.99
N VAL A 132 1.90 -1.86 0.77
CA VAL A 132 2.12 -1.09 -0.47
C VAL A 132 1.38 0.25 -0.51
N PRO A 133 0.03 0.30 -0.36
CA PRO A 133 -0.68 1.58 -0.35
C PRO A 133 -0.32 2.45 0.88
N LEU A 134 0.05 1.84 1.99
CA LEU A 134 0.45 2.54 3.22
C LEU A 134 1.84 3.19 3.05
N MET A 135 2.74 2.52 2.32
CA MET A 135 4.04 3.07 1.94
C MET A 135 3.87 4.27 0.99
N ALA A 136 2.86 4.25 0.12
CA ALA A 136 2.54 5.42 -0.69
C ALA A 136 2.16 6.63 0.16
N MET A 137 1.41 6.42 1.25
CA MET A 137 1.08 7.49 2.21
C MET A 137 2.34 8.00 2.95
N ILE A 138 3.23 7.10 3.38
CA ILE A 138 4.50 7.47 4.03
C ILE A 138 5.38 8.29 3.07
N ARG A 139 5.54 7.83 1.82
CA ARG A 139 6.33 8.51 0.79
C ARG A 139 5.72 9.87 0.42
N ALA A 140 4.39 9.97 0.32
CA ALA A 140 3.67 11.23 0.07
C ALA A 140 3.82 12.22 1.23
N ARG A 141 3.73 11.75 2.48
CA ARG A 141 3.95 12.55 3.69
C ARG A 141 5.33 13.21 3.66
N ARG A 142 6.37 12.43 3.36
CA ARG A 142 7.75 12.96 3.24
C ARG A 142 7.89 13.94 2.09
N ALA A 143 7.34 13.61 0.91
CA ALA A 143 7.41 14.49 -0.27
C ALA A 143 6.74 15.84 -0.03
N ALA A 144 5.65 15.88 0.74
CA ALA A 144 4.95 17.09 1.12
C ALA A 144 5.60 17.87 2.28
N GLY A 145 6.69 17.36 2.88
CA GLY A 145 7.27 17.93 4.10
C GLY A 145 6.32 17.92 5.30
N SER A 146 5.30 17.06 5.29
CA SER A 146 4.27 17.03 6.33
C SER A 146 4.83 16.45 7.63
N ARG A 147 4.49 17.12 8.74
CA ARG A 147 4.83 16.68 10.11
C ARG A 147 3.72 15.88 10.79
N THR A 148 2.62 15.57 10.08
CA THR A 148 1.51 14.77 10.63
C THR A 148 2.06 13.47 11.24
N PRO A 149 1.82 13.15 12.52
CA PRO A 149 2.39 11.95 13.14
C PRO A 149 1.83 10.66 12.52
N PHE A 150 2.70 9.75 12.11
CA PHE A 150 2.36 8.46 11.52
C PHE A 150 2.90 7.33 12.42
N ARG A 151 2.07 6.33 12.65
CA ARG A 151 2.50 5.04 13.21
C ARG A 151 2.15 3.93 12.24
N LEU A 152 3.10 3.06 11.94
CA LEU A 152 2.90 1.85 11.15
C LEU A 152 3.00 0.63 12.07
N ILE A 153 1.98 -0.21 12.09
CA ILE A 153 2.04 -1.57 12.63
C ILE A 153 2.08 -2.52 11.45
N TYR A 154 3.20 -3.22 11.26
CA TYR A 154 3.39 -4.13 10.13
C TYR A 154 3.42 -5.59 10.60
N SER A 155 2.30 -6.28 10.38
CA SER A 155 2.16 -7.72 10.60
C SER A 155 2.67 -8.49 9.38
N VAL A 156 3.69 -9.31 9.60
CA VAL A 156 4.44 -10.00 8.55
C VAL A 156 4.86 -11.40 9.02
N ARG A 157 5.15 -12.33 8.12
CA ARG A 157 5.50 -13.71 8.53
C ARG A 157 6.87 -13.76 9.20
N THR A 158 7.87 -13.24 8.52
CA THR A 158 9.26 -13.22 8.98
C THR A 158 9.94 -11.90 8.62
N ALA A 159 11.15 -11.67 9.11
CA ALA A 159 11.95 -10.50 8.72
C ALA A 159 12.27 -10.47 7.21
N ASP A 160 12.39 -11.64 6.58
CA ASP A 160 12.69 -11.78 5.14
C ASP A 160 11.49 -11.44 4.25
N ASP A 161 10.29 -11.39 4.84
CA ASP A 161 9.04 -11.04 4.17
C ASP A 161 8.70 -9.54 4.26
N VAL A 162 9.53 -8.73 4.93
CA VAL A 162 9.31 -7.29 5.09
C VAL A 162 9.57 -6.59 3.75
N ILE A 163 8.50 -6.24 3.03
CA ILE A 163 8.59 -5.42 1.82
C ILE A 163 9.06 -4.01 2.21
N TYR A 164 10.01 -3.45 1.43
CA TYR A 164 10.68 -2.17 1.70
C TYR A 164 11.49 -2.12 3.00
N ALA A 165 12.02 -3.25 3.48
CA ALA A 165 12.71 -3.34 4.77
C ALA A 165 13.73 -2.22 5.00
N ASP A 166 14.64 -2.00 4.06
CA ASP A 166 15.69 -1.01 4.19
C ASP A 166 15.16 0.43 4.16
N GLU A 167 14.14 0.70 3.34
CA GLU A 167 13.52 2.03 3.29
C GLU A 167 12.75 2.32 4.59
N LEU A 168 11.98 1.38 5.11
CA LEU A 168 11.29 1.52 6.39
C LEU A 168 12.29 1.75 7.54
N ARG A 169 13.39 0.99 7.59
CA ARG A 169 14.45 1.19 8.60
C ARG A 169 15.14 2.55 8.49
N ARG A 170 15.38 3.06 7.28
CA ARG A 170 15.94 4.41 7.09
C ARG A 170 14.93 5.49 7.51
N ARG A 171 13.69 5.40 7.03
CA ARG A 171 12.65 6.39 7.33
C ARG A 171 12.28 6.43 8.81
N ALA A 172 12.18 5.30 9.49
CA ALA A 172 11.92 5.29 10.93
C ALA A 172 13.03 6.00 11.74
N ARG A 173 14.26 6.11 11.18
CA ARG A 173 15.36 6.88 11.78
C ARG A 173 15.34 8.35 11.36
N ASP A 174 15.07 8.63 10.08
CA ASP A 174 15.30 9.95 9.48
C ASP A 174 14.03 10.82 9.37
N ASP A 175 12.85 10.21 9.31
CA ASP A 175 11.56 10.89 9.16
C ASP A 175 10.95 11.14 10.55
N GLN A 176 11.18 12.33 11.11
CA GLN A 176 10.55 12.74 12.37
C GLN A 176 9.03 12.55 12.34
N GLY A 177 8.49 11.88 13.37
CA GLY A 177 7.07 11.58 13.49
C GLY A 177 6.58 10.39 12.66
N LEU A 178 7.47 9.50 12.22
CA LEU A 178 7.13 8.16 11.75
C LEU A 178 7.68 7.10 12.72
N ASP A 179 6.78 6.40 13.41
CA ASP A 179 7.14 5.21 14.18
C ASP A 179 6.75 3.94 13.42
N VAL A 180 7.59 2.91 13.44
CA VAL A 180 7.32 1.61 12.81
C VAL A 180 7.46 0.51 13.86
N ALA A 181 6.39 -0.26 14.04
CA ALA A 181 6.35 -1.47 14.84
C ALA A 181 6.10 -2.68 13.94
N TYR A 182 6.75 -3.80 14.25
CA TYR A 182 6.58 -5.06 13.52
C TYR A 182 5.89 -6.09 14.40
N VAL A 183 5.05 -6.93 13.80
CA VAL A 183 4.46 -8.11 14.44
C VAL A 183 4.81 -9.32 13.57
N TYR A 184 5.72 -10.16 14.03
CA TYR A 184 6.14 -11.35 13.29
C TYR A 184 5.24 -12.53 13.62
N THR A 185 4.58 -13.11 12.62
CA THR A 185 3.57 -14.15 12.81
C THR A 185 4.10 -15.58 12.75
N ARG A 186 5.33 -15.78 12.26
CA ARG A 186 5.96 -17.11 12.12
C ARG A 186 7.34 -17.20 12.74
N ARG A 187 8.25 -16.29 12.36
CA ARG A 187 9.63 -16.26 12.87
C ARG A 187 10.09 -14.82 13.02
N ALA A 188 10.48 -14.45 14.23
CA ALA A 188 11.08 -13.17 14.51
C ALA A 188 12.60 -13.20 14.24
N PRO A 189 13.24 -12.06 13.93
CA PRO A 189 14.70 -11.99 13.82
C PRO A 189 15.37 -12.22 15.18
N GLU A 190 16.66 -12.56 15.16
CA GLU A 190 17.45 -12.70 16.37
C GLU A 190 17.43 -11.39 17.21
N GLY A 191 17.35 -11.53 18.53
CA GLY A 191 17.27 -10.39 19.44
C GLY A 191 15.90 -9.71 19.50
N TRP A 192 14.90 -10.20 18.76
CA TRP A 192 13.52 -9.72 18.88
C TRP A 192 12.95 -10.04 20.27
N ARG A 193 12.22 -9.08 20.84
CA ARG A 193 11.58 -9.25 22.14
C ARG A 193 10.16 -9.75 21.95
N GLY A 194 9.86 -10.91 22.52
CA GLY A 194 8.55 -11.55 22.45
C GLY A 194 8.49 -12.66 21.40
N GLU A 195 7.49 -13.53 21.55
CA GLU A 195 7.29 -14.68 20.67
C GLU A 195 6.55 -14.29 19.38
N PRO A 196 6.77 -15.00 18.27
CA PRO A 196 5.94 -14.82 17.08
C PRO A 196 4.45 -15.07 17.37
N HIS A 197 3.60 -14.15 16.95
CA HIS A 197 2.16 -14.21 17.15
C HIS A 197 1.42 -13.43 16.06
N ARG A 198 0.12 -13.69 15.92
CA ARG A 198 -0.75 -12.87 15.06
C ARG A 198 -1.10 -11.59 15.80
N ILE A 199 -1.23 -10.49 15.06
CA ILE A 199 -1.64 -9.19 15.61
C ILE A 199 -2.89 -9.33 16.49
N GLY A 200 -2.84 -8.71 17.66
CA GLY A 200 -3.93 -8.73 18.63
C GLY A 200 -4.14 -7.37 19.29
N LEU A 201 -5.03 -7.36 20.30
CA LEU A 201 -5.40 -6.16 21.04
C LEU A 201 -4.19 -5.45 21.66
N ALA A 202 -3.24 -6.22 22.22
CA ALA A 202 -2.05 -5.68 22.85
C ALA A 202 -1.18 -4.89 21.86
N ASP A 203 -1.01 -5.38 20.63
CA ASP A 203 -0.23 -4.71 19.60
C ASP A 203 -0.88 -3.40 19.16
N VAL A 204 -2.18 -3.45 18.86
CA VAL A 204 -2.94 -2.29 18.42
C VAL A 204 -3.00 -1.23 19.53
N ASN A 205 -3.17 -1.64 20.78
CA ASN A 205 -3.19 -0.72 21.92
C ASN A 205 -1.81 -0.12 22.22
N SER A 206 -0.74 -0.90 22.13
CA SER A 206 0.61 -0.45 22.49
C SER A 206 1.28 0.39 21.39
N HIS A 207 1.05 0.03 20.13
CA HIS A 207 1.69 0.66 18.98
C HIS A 207 0.74 1.58 18.20
N GLY A 208 -0.56 1.54 18.48
CA GLY A 208 -1.55 2.45 17.90
C GLY A 208 -1.59 3.81 18.59
N TRP A 209 -2.61 4.59 18.27
CA TRP A 209 -2.90 5.86 18.94
C TRP A 209 -4.12 5.69 19.85
N PRO A 210 -4.19 6.37 21.00
CA PRO A 210 -5.42 6.43 21.79
C PRO A 210 -6.59 6.99 20.95
N PRO A 211 -7.81 6.44 21.08
CA PRO A 211 -8.99 6.94 20.36
C PRO A 211 -9.28 8.42 20.61
N ALA A 212 -8.93 8.93 21.80
CA ALA A 212 -9.09 10.34 22.18
C ALA A 212 -8.28 11.32 21.31
N LEU A 213 -7.22 10.85 20.63
CA LEU A 213 -6.47 11.66 19.65
C LEU A 213 -7.13 11.66 18.26
N GLU A 214 -8.22 10.91 18.11
CA GLU A 214 -8.93 10.71 16.86
C GLU A 214 -8.00 10.46 15.67
N PRO A 215 -7.20 9.38 15.67
CA PRO A 215 -6.37 9.08 14.50
C PRO A 215 -7.23 8.79 13.27
N LEU A 216 -6.68 9.01 12.07
CA LEU A 216 -7.18 8.36 10.86
C LEU A 216 -6.47 7.01 10.71
N CYS A 217 -7.23 5.92 10.75
CA CYS A 217 -6.71 4.57 10.67
C CYS A 217 -6.88 4.02 9.25
N TYR A 218 -5.80 3.49 8.68
CA TYR A 218 -5.78 2.82 7.38
C TYR A 218 -5.32 1.38 7.58
N VAL A 219 -6.20 0.43 7.30
CA VAL A 219 -5.93 -1.00 7.47
C VAL A 219 -5.93 -1.68 6.10
N CYS A 220 -4.85 -2.36 5.76
CA CYS A 220 -4.72 -3.04 4.48
C CYS A 220 -4.03 -4.39 4.61
N GLY A 221 -4.59 -5.40 3.94
CA GLY A 221 -4.07 -6.77 3.94
C GLY A 221 -5.11 -7.80 3.50
N PRO A 222 -4.87 -9.09 3.80
CA PRO A 222 -5.85 -10.16 3.56
C PRO A 222 -7.17 -9.93 4.33
N THR A 223 -8.29 -10.41 3.81
CA THR A 223 -9.63 -10.19 4.38
C THR A 223 -9.71 -10.43 5.88
N GLY A 224 -9.31 -11.62 6.36
CA GLY A 224 -9.39 -11.93 7.79
C GLY A 224 -8.46 -11.08 8.67
N PHE A 225 -7.36 -10.57 8.13
CA PHE A 225 -6.51 -9.61 8.84
C PHE A 225 -7.22 -8.26 8.98
N VAL A 226 -7.78 -7.76 7.89
CA VAL A 226 -8.47 -6.46 7.86
C VAL A 226 -9.68 -6.48 8.79
N GLU A 227 -10.47 -7.56 8.78
CA GLU A 227 -11.61 -7.75 9.69
C GLU A 227 -11.16 -7.74 11.15
N THR A 228 -10.17 -8.58 11.50
CA THR A 228 -9.63 -8.64 12.86
C THR A 228 -9.18 -7.28 13.36
N VAL A 229 -8.38 -6.56 12.57
CA VAL A 229 -7.84 -5.25 12.98
C VAL A 229 -8.93 -4.18 13.05
N ALA A 230 -9.88 -4.18 12.11
CA ALA A 230 -10.99 -3.24 12.15
C ALA A 230 -11.85 -3.43 13.41
N ASP A 231 -12.15 -4.68 13.77
CA ASP A 231 -12.90 -5.01 14.98
C ASP A 231 -12.14 -4.61 16.25
N LEU A 232 -10.83 -4.83 16.30
CA LEU A 232 -9.97 -4.38 17.40
C LEU A 232 -9.99 -2.85 17.55
N LEU A 233 -9.87 -2.11 16.45
CA LEU A 233 -9.92 -0.64 16.48
C LEU A 233 -11.27 -0.13 16.96
N VAL A 234 -12.37 -0.71 16.48
CA VAL A 234 -13.73 -0.34 16.94
C VAL A 234 -13.92 -0.71 18.42
N GLY A 235 -13.47 -1.89 18.83
CA GLY A 235 -13.53 -2.34 20.23
C GLY A 235 -12.70 -1.49 21.19
N LEU A 236 -11.60 -0.90 20.71
CA LEU A 236 -10.82 0.11 21.45
C LEU A 236 -11.50 1.48 21.51
N GLY A 237 -12.56 1.71 20.73
CA GLY A 237 -13.33 2.97 20.74
C GLY A 237 -13.02 3.92 19.57
N HIS A 238 -12.27 3.49 18.55
CA HIS A 238 -12.09 4.31 17.35
C HIS A 238 -13.41 4.44 16.56
N PRO A 239 -13.83 5.66 16.17
CA PRO A 239 -15.03 5.82 15.35
C PRO A 239 -14.88 5.13 13.99
N THR A 240 -15.89 4.36 13.57
CA THR A 240 -15.88 3.62 12.29
C THR A 240 -15.57 4.51 11.08
N ARG A 241 -16.09 5.75 11.06
CA ARG A 241 -15.80 6.75 10.00
C ARG A 241 -14.32 7.11 9.85
N ARG A 242 -13.50 6.85 10.88
CA ARG A 242 -12.05 7.09 10.89
C ARG A 242 -11.24 5.82 10.61
N VAL A 243 -11.89 4.66 10.50
CA VAL A 243 -11.26 3.39 10.13
C VAL A 243 -11.55 3.12 8.67
N ARG A 244 -10.53 3.29 7.82
CA ARG A 244 -10.57 3.02 6.40
C ARG A 244 -9.90 1.69 6.14
N THR A 245 -10.51 0.86 5.32
CA THR A 245 -10.05 -0.50 5.03
C THR A 245 -9.95 -0.71 3.53
N GLU A 246 -8.91 -1.44 3.11
CA GLU A 246 -8.73 -1.95 1.75
C GLU A 246 -8.30 -3.42 1.86
N ARG A 247 -8.89 -4.30 1.05
CA ARG A 247 -8.66 -5.75 1.13
C ARG A 247 -8.08 -6.26 -0.18
N PHE A 248 -7.20 -7.25 -0.09
CA PHE A 248 -6.82 -8.07 -1.23
C PHE A 248 -7.22 -9.52 -0.93
N GLY A 249 -8.07 -10.10 -1.78
CA GLY A 249 -8.49 -11.50 -1.69
C GLY A 249 -7.54 -12.41 -2.47
N PRO A 250 -7.59 -13.74 -2.25
CA PRO A 250 -7.00 -14.68 -3.20
C PRO A 250 -7.67 -14.39 -4.54
N THR A 251 -6.91 -13.79 -5.44
CA THR A 251 -7.37 -13.54 -6.79
C THR A 251 -7.41 -14.91 -7.46
N GLY A 252 -8.59 -15.53 -7.47
CA GLY A 252 -8.92 -16.49 -8.52
C GLY A 252 -8.72 -15.87 -9.90
#